data_AF-A0A1Q7J3P3-F1
#
_entry.id   AF-A0A1Q7J3P3-F1
#
_cell.length_a   1.000
_cell.length_b   1.000
_cell.length_c   1.000
_cell.angle_alpha   90.00
_cell.angle_beta   90.00
_cell.angle_gamma   90.00
#
_symmetry.space_group_name_H-M   'P 1'
#
loop_
_entity.id
_entity.type
_entity.pdbx_description
1 polymer ?
#
loop_
_entity_poly.entity_id
_entity_poly.type
_entity_poly.pdbx_seq_one_letter_code
_entity_poly.pdbx_strand_id
1 'polypeptide(L)'
;MPHFILRYRGPGSVQPEHVNRISSLPNTAILDSSSDRMILVDAPEAQLRAALEEMPGWTLIPEDTVPLPDHRKKILRPPADAEDEGHS
;
A
#
# COMPACT_ATOMS: atom_id res chain seq x y z
N MET A 1 5.40 6.61 9.52
CA MET A 1 4.25 6.67 10.45
C MET A 1 3.30 5.53 10.07
N PRO A 2 2.11 5.35 10.66
CA PRO A 2 1.12 4.45 10.06
C PRO A 2 0.72 4.93 8.65
N HIS A 3 0.59 4.00 7.73
CA HIS A 3 0.10 4.26 6.37
C HIS A 3 -1.41 4.03 6.31
N PHE A 4 -2.09 4.88 5.56
CA PHE A 4 -3.53 4.82 5.36
C PHE A 4 -3.89 4.98 3.89
N ILE A 5 -4.89 4.21 3.47
CA ILE A 5 -5.48 4.30 2.15
C ILE A 5 -6.77 5.13 2.26
N LEU A 6 -6.76 6.27 1.59
CA LEU A 6 -7.93 7.12 1.38
C LEU A 6 -8.66 6.66 0.12
N ARG A 7 -9.88 6.17 0.28
CA ARG A 7 -10.72 5.73 -0.84
C ARG A 7 -11.91 6.66 -1.03
N TYR A 8 -12.02 7.25 -2.22
CA TYR A 8 -13.19 8.03 -2.61
C TYR A 8 -14.34 7.10 -3.05
N ARG A 9 -15.47 7.21 -2.37
CA ARG A 9 -16.76 6.52 -2.64
C ARG A 9 -17.85 7.47 -3.13
N GLY A 10 -17.56 8.76 -3.29
CA GLY A 10 -18.52 9.71 -3.84
C GLY A 10 -18.82 9.46 -5.33
N PRO A 11 -19.89 10.08 -5.87
CA PRO A 11 -20.16 10.04 -7.30
C PRO A 11 -19.07 10.83 -8.07
N GLY A 12 -18.60 10.29 -9.19
CA GLY A 12 -17.64 10.97 -10.09
C GLY A 12 -16.17 10.64 -9.83
N SER A 13 -15.28 11.45 -10.43
CA SER A 13 -13.83 11.42 -10.20
C SER A 13 -13.45 12.26 -8.98
N VAL A 14 -12.30 11.97 -8.38
CA VAL A 14 -11.78 12.82 -7.30
C VAL A 14 -11.44 14.19 -7.87
N GLN A 15 -11.88 15.23 -7.16
CA GLN A 15 -11.44 16.57 -7.50
C GLN A 15 -9.99 16.79 -7.05
N PRO A 16 -9.15 17.42 -7.88
CA PRO A 16 -7.76 17.70 -7.53
C PRO A 16 -7.63 18.59 -6.28
N GLU A 17 -8.66 19.38 -5.95
CA GLU A 17 -8.75 20.14 -4.69
C GLU A 17 -8.70 19.24 -3.44
N HIS A 18 -9.31 18.05 -3.48
CA HIS A 18 -9.24 17.12 -2.35
C HIS A 18 -7.80 16.61 -2.15
N VAL A 19 -7.11 16.27 -3.25
CA VAL A 19 -5.71 15.81 -3.22
C VAL A 19 -4.79 16.90 -2.70
N ASN A 20 -4.96 18.14 -3.18
CA ASN A 20 -4.19 19.29 -2.69
C ASN A 20 -4.44 19.57 -1.21
N ARG A 21 -5.68 19.41 -0.74
CA ARG A 21 -6.02 19.58 0.68
C ARG A 21 -5.30 18.55 1.55
N ILE A 22 -5.32 17.28 1.13
CA ILE A 22 -4.62 16.19 1.81
C ILE A 22 -3.10 16.42 1.81
N SER A 23 -2.53 16.83 0.69
CA SER A 23 -1.09 17.16 0.55
C SER A 23 -0.67 18.34 1.43
N SER A 24 -1.59 19.27 1.69
CA SER A 24 -1.33 20.47 2.50
C SER A 24 -1.42 20.21 4.02
N LEU A 25 -1.78 18.99 4.44
CA LEU A 25 -1.88 18.65 5.86
C LEU A 25 -0.48 18.54 6.51
N PRO A 26 -0.29 19.03 7.74
CA PRO A 26 1.01 19.01 8.39
C PRO A 26 1.35 17.62 8.92
N ASN A 27 2.50 17.06 8.57
CA ASN A 27 2.88 15.66 8.82
C ASN A 27 2.08 14.65 7.98
N THR A 28 1.71 15.04 6.76
CA THR A 28 1.13 14.15 5.75
C THR A 28 2.06 14.06 4.55
N ALA A 29 2.34 12.84 4.10
CA ALA A 29 3.06 12.56 2.86
C ALA A 29 2.22 11.65 1.97
N ILE A 30 2.02 12.03 0.71
CA ILE A 30 1.35 11.18 -0.27
C ILE A 30 2.38 10.18 -0.79
N LEU A 31 2.15 8.90 -0.50
CA LEU A 31 3.02 7.81 -0.92
C LEU A 31 2.63 7.29 -2.31
N ASP A 32 1.34 7.19 -2.58
CA ASP A 32 0.82 6.77 -3.89
C ASP A 32 -0.45 7.54 -4.23
N SER A 33 -0.53 8.03 -5.46
CA SER A 33 -1.71 8.69 -6.03
C SER A 33 -2.01 8.16 -7.43
N SER A 34 -1.58 6.91 -7.69
CA SER A 34 -1.68 6.28 -9.01
C SER A 34 -3.13 6.01 -9.43
N SER A 35 -4.06 6.04 -8.47
CA SER A 35 -5.48 5.84 -8.70
C SER A 35 -6.26 7.13 -8.46
N ASP A 36 -7.12 7.49 -9.42
CA ASP A 36 -8.02 8.65 -9.33
C ASP A 36 -9.00 8.58 -8.15
N ARG A 37 -9.15 7.42 -7.50
CA ARG A 37 -10.06 7.23 -6.35
C ARG A 37 -9.40 6.64 -5.11
N MET A 38 -8.12 6.32 -5.17
CA MET A 38 -7.39 5.71 -4.07
C MET A 38 -6.05 6.40 -3.92
N ILE A 39 -5.79 6.89 -2.72
CA ILE A 39 -4.56 7.61 -2.39
C ILE A 39 -3.97 6.94 -1.16
N LEU A 40 -2.70 6.59 -1.23
CA LEU A 40 -1.95 6.11 -0.09
C LEU A 40 -1.22 7.29 0.55
N VAL A 41 -1.40 7.46 1.85
CA VAL A 41 -0.80 8.55 2.62
C VAL A 41 -0.15 8.04 3.89
N ASP A 42 0.98 8.62 4.24
CA ASP A 42 1.64 8.50 5.54
C ASP A 42 1.26 9.72 6.37
N ALA A 43 0.42 9.52 7.38
CA ALA A 43 -0.07 10.59 8.25
C ALA A 43 -0.68 10.03 9.55
N PRO A 44 -0.76 10.82 10.64
CA PRO A 44 -1.44 10.41 11.85
C PRO A 44 -2.96 10.26 11.64
N GLU A 45 -3.53 9.13 12.08
CA GLU A 45 -4.95 8.78 11.90
C GLU A 45 -5.89 9.91 12.33
N ALA A 46 -5.64 10.51 13.49
CA ALA A 46 -6.47 11.57 14.05
C ALA A 46 -6.59 12.78 13.12
N GLN A 47 -5.52 13.10 12.40
CA GLN A 47 -5.49 14.23 11.48
C GLN A 47 -6.17 13.91 10.16
N LEU A 48 -5.94 12.71 9.61
CA LEU A 48 -6.69 12.24 8.44
C LEU A 48 -8.18 12.20 8.73
N ARG A 49 -8.57 11.65 9.88
CA ARG A 49 -9.97 11.54 10.28
C ARG A 49 -10.63 12.93 10.37
N ALA A 50 -9.97 13.90 11.00
CA ALA A 50 -10.46 15.27 11.06
C ALA A 50 -10.60 15.91 9.66
N ALA A 51 -9.63 15.70 8.77
CA ALA A 51 -9.72 16.20 7.40
C ALA A 51 -10.86 15.55 6.61
N LEU A 52 -11.13 14.26 6.84
CA LEU A 52 -12.20 13.53 6.17
C LEU A 52 -13.60 13.90 6.67
N GLU A 53 -13.75 14.41 7.89
CA GLU A 53 -15.04 14.94 8.37
C GLU A 53 -15.55 16.09 7.49
N GLU A 54 -14.65 16.89 6.94
CA GLU A 54 -14.97 17.98 6.02
C GLU A 54 -15.13 17.52 4.56
N MET A 55 -14.78 16.26 4.26
CA MET A 55 -14.77 15.70 2.90
C MET A 55 -15.66 14.45 2.84
N PRO A 56 -17.00 14.62 2.79
CA PRO A 56 -17.92 13.51 2.73
C PRO A 56 -17.69 12.68 1.46
N GLY A 57 -17.77 11.36 1.60
CA GLY A 57 -17.55 10.42 0.50
C GLY A 57 -16.14 9.84 0.45
N TRP A 58 -15.21 10.29 1.30
CA TRP A 58 -13.94 9.59 1.50
C TRP A 58 -14.04 8.57 2.64
N THR A 59 -13.32 7.47 2.49
CA THR A 59 -13.20 6.42 3.51
C THR A 59 -11.75 6.24 3.87
N LEU A 60 -11.45 6.27 5.17
CA LEU A 60 -10.14 5.93 5.71
C LEU A 60 -10.05 4.42 5.88
N ILE A 61 -9.03 3.81 5.29
CA ILE A 61 -8.75 2.38 5.44
C ILE A 61 -7.31 2.27 5.96
N PRO A 62 -7.06 1.65 7.12
CA PRO A 62 -5.69 1.37 7.54
C PRO A 62 -5.01 0.46 6.52
N GLU A 63 -3.79 0.77 6.13
CA GLU A 63 -2.99 -0.14 5.32
C GLU A 63 -2.63 -1.35 6.19
N ASP A 64 -3.34 -2.46 6.00
CA ASP A 64 -2.96 -3.73 6.61
C ASP A 64 -1.88 -4.36 5.73
N THR A 65 -0.63 -4.27 6.18
CA THR A 65 0.47 -4.98 5.55
C THR A 65 0.27 -6.48 5.81
N VAL A 66 -0.42 -7.16 4.90
CA VAL A 66 -0.47 -8.62 4.95
C VAL A 66 0.95 -9.11 4.73
N PRO A 67 1.60 -9.79 5.69
CA PRO A 67 2.92 -10.35 5.46
C PRO A 67 2.77 -11.40 4.37
N LEU A 68 3.26 -11.09 3.17
CA LEU A 68 3.27 -12.08 2.09
C LEU A 68 4.17 -13.23 2.57
N PRO A 69 3.67 -14.48 2.64
CA PRO A 69 4.52 -15.59 2.99
C PRO A 69 5.67 -15.64 1.98
N ASP A 70 6.91 -15.62 2.48
CA ASP A 70 8.10 -15.64 1.64
C ASP A 70 8.15 -16.99 0.89
N HIS A 71 7.75 -16.99 -0.37
CA HIS A 71 7.77 -18.17 -1.24
C HIS A 71 9.17 -18.45 -1.83
N ARG A 72 10.27 -17.95 -1.23
CA ARG A 72 11.60 -18.36 -1.67
C ARG A 72 11.84 -19.82 -1.26
N LYS A 73 11.34 -20.73 -2.09
CA LYS A 73 11.87 -22.09 -2.17
C LYS A 73 13.37 -21.94 -2.42
N LYS A 74 14.17 -22.10 -1.37
CA LYS A 74 15.59 -22.43 -1.49
C LYS A 74 15.64 -23.69 -2.34
N ILE A 75 15.92 -23.54 -3.63
CA ILE A 75 16.36 -24.65 -4.45
C ILE A 75 17.73 -25.01 -3.88
N LEU A 76 17.75 -25.94 -2.90
CA LEU A 76 18.96 -26.66 -2.56
C LEU A 76 19.33 -27.40 -3.86
N ARG A 77 20.33 -26.86 -4.56
CA ARG A 77 21.00 -27.61 -5.63
C ARG A 77 21.39 -28.97 -5.01
N PRO A 78 20.92 -30.11 -5.54
CA PRO A 78 21.60 -31.36 -5.23
C PRO A 78 23.05 -31.25 -5.74
N PRO A 79 24.02 -31.84 -5.02
CA PRO A 79 25.42 -31.69 -5.33
C PRO A 79 25.70 -32.18 -6.74
N ALA A 80 26.57 -31.42 -7.43
CA ALA A 80 27.30 -31.96 -8.56
C ALA A 80 28.05 -33.22 -8.08
N ASP A 81 28.02 -34.23 -8.93
CA ASP A 81 28.87 -35.41 -8.87
C ASP A 81 28.38 -36.59 -8.02
N ALA A 82 27.79 -37.56 -8.72
CA ALA A 82 27.94 -38.97 -8.39
C ALA A 82 28.59 -39.60 -9.63
N GLU A 83 29.89 -39.40 -9.77
CA GLU A 83 30.76 -40.32 -10.49
C GLU A 83 30.61 -41.75 -9.93
N ASP A 84 30.50 -42.67 -10.88
CA ASP A 84 31.11 -44.00 -10.91
C ASP A 84 30.30 -45.28 -10.58
N GLU A 85 30.55 -46.25 -11.48
CA GLU A 85 30.34 -47.70 -11.42
C GLU A 85 28.97 -48.31 -11.78
N GLY A 86 28.94 -48.94 -12.98
CA GLY A 86 28.29 -50.26 -13.11
C GLY A 86 27.47 -50.53 -14.37
N HIS A 87 28.09 -51.27 -15.31
CA HIS A 87 27.48 -52.31 -16.14
C HIS A 87 26.67 -51.89 -17.40
N SER A 88 27.26 -52.09 -18.60
CA SER A 88 27.13 -53.36 -19.34
C SER A 88 28.06 -53.44 -20.54
#